data_AF-A0A5E8HDY4-F1
#
_entry.id   AF-A0A5E8HDY4-F1
#
_cell.length_a   1.000
_cell.length_b   1.000
_cell.length_c   1.000
_cell.angle_alpha   90.00
_cell.angle_beta   90.00
_cell.angle_gamma   90.00
#
_symmetry.space_group_name_H-M   'P 1'
#
loop_
_entity.id
_entity.type
_entity.pdbx_description
1 polymer ?
#
loop_
_entity_poly.entity_id
_entity_poly.type
_entity_poly.pdbx_seq_one_letter_code
_entity_poly.pdbx_strand_id
1 'polypeptide(L)'
;MFDLSFLEPERKTLKTKRSGDTILETAIAHNFPLYHLCGGNARCTTCRVFVSDGLSSLSERNDREKTIADRKGWPKEIRLSCQTEIFGNVEVQRIIRDEEDLKNITSERKNSKTGEECYAAILFLDIKGFTSFTESSLAYDVVFVLNRFFQEMSDPILNNGGFIDKFIGDGILAYFFLDKTKLQTSQLTLEDAKKQMFVQALRACFRIFDQLKKFNVYVKERFHHEFDIRLGLHAGQVIYGDIGHSDHKSQTVLGDTVNVASRLEALNKKTGTRFLISDEIYQYVSDKIQIQKKILTKLRGKTERMAVYSVLGFKEKDQILELQRSLELALQLNPNLARDFYIHFLETKPEFQKFFQNTDMETQAKKLLAMFGKTIERLGNLNQIQIELQNLGKMHEEMGIPVTDFGAIAPSLLYALEKSLGDQWNAEWKSIWETALGSLVRLMGMK
;
A
#
# COMPACT_ATOMS: atom_id res chain seq x y z
N MET A 1 38.99 20.02 23.10
CA MET A 1 37.56 20.09 23.46
C MET A 1 37.16 21.55 23.38
N PHE A 2 36.05 21.84 22.72
CA PHE A 2 35.57 23.20 22.48
C PHE A 2 34.23 23.41 23.18
N ASP A 3 33.94 24.66 23.51
CA ASP A 3 32.70 25.05 24.18
C ASP A 3 31.60 25.33 23.15
N LEU A 4 30.48 24.61 23.29
CA LEU A 4 29.22 24.85 22.57
C LEU A 4 28.23 25.49 23.55
N SER A 5 28.01 26.79 23.43
CA SER A 5 27.09 27.53 24.31
C SER A 5 25.73 27.70 23.65
N PHE A 6 24.67 27.16 24.25
CA PHE A 6 23.28 27.47 23.91
C PHE A 6 22.81 28.68 24.69
N LEU A 7 22.34 29.72 24.00
CA LEU A 7 22.02 31.03 24.63
C LEU A 7 20.61 31.13 25.25
N GLU A 8 19.77 30.09 25.22
CA GLU A 8 18.36 30.21 25.63
C GLU A 8 17.75 28.96 26.29
N PRO A 9 16.81 29.12 27.26
CA PRO A 9 16.46 30.35 27.99
C PRO A 9 17.51 30.74 29.06
N GLU A 10 18.30 29.78 29.51
CA GLU A 10 19.52 29.99 30.31
C GLU A 10 20.74 29.59 29.49
N ARG A 11 21.86 30.31 29.65
CA ARG A 11 23.10 29.98 28.97
C ARG A 11 23.60 28.61 29.46
N LYS A 12 23.58 27.61 28.58
CA LYS A 12 24.11 26.28 28.87
C LYS A 12 25.28 25.94 27.95
N THR A 13 26.44 25.75 28.53
CA THR A 13 27.66 25.38 27.80
C THR A 13 27.91 23.88 27.89
N LEU A 14 28.03 23.24 26.73
CA LEU A 14 28.38 21.84 26.56
C LEU A 14 29.80 21.75 26.01
N LYS A 15 30.52 20.67 26.32
CA LYS A 15 31.88 20.45 25.78
C LYS A 15 31.88 19.38 24.71
N THR A 16 32.54 19.63 23.58
CA THR A 16 32.75 18.57 22.58
C THR A 16 33.61 17.45 23.15
N LYS A 17 33.34 16.18 22.79
CA LYS A 17 34.19 15.06 23.21
C LYS A 17 35.48 15.04 22.40
N ARG A 18 35.39 15.36 21.11
CA ARG A 18 36.51 15.47 20.17
C ARG A 18 36.30 16.63 19.21
N SER A 19 37.39 17.07 18.58
CA SER A 19 37.32 18.01 17.46
C SER A 19 36.55 17.37 16.30
N GLY A 20 35.66 18.11 15.66
CA GLY A 20 34.82 17.60 14.57
C GLY A 20 33.52 16.93 15.03
N ASP A 21 33.21 16.87 16.33
CA ASP A 21 31.86 16.48 16.77
C ASP A 21 30.83 17.48 16.22
N THR A 22 29.69 16.96 15.78
CA THR A 22 28.58 17.81 15.35
C THR A 22 27.92 18.49 16.54
N ILE A 23 27.23 19.61 16.28
CA ILE A 23 26.40 20.29 17.28
C ILE A 23 25.35 19.32 17.87
N LEU A 24 24.73 18.47 17.04
CA LEU A 24 23.74 17.49 17.49
C LEU A 24 24.37 16.38 18.35
N GLU A 25 25.50 15.80 17.95
CA GLU A 25 26.19 14.77 18.75
C GLU A 25 26.59 15.31 20.12
N THR A 26 27.11 16.54 20.15
CA THR A 26 27.47 17.23 21.40
C THR A 26 26.24 17.43 22.29
N ALA A 27 25.11 17.85 21.71
CA ALA A 27 23.85 18.00 22.44
C ALA A 27 23.33 16.66 23.00
N ILE A 28 23.28 15.61 22.17
CA ILE A 28 22.83 14.27 22.58
C ILE A 28 23.72 13.71 23.70
N ALA A 29 25.04 13.84 23.58
CA ALA A 29 25.99 13.35 24.57
C ALA A 29 25.81 13.96 25.97
N HIS A 30 25.22 15.16 26.06
CA HIS A 30 24.96 15.87 27.31
C HIS A 30 23.48 15.85 27.71
N ASN A 31 22.66 15.01 27.07
CA ASN A 31 21.21 15.01 27.23
C ASN A 31 20.58 16.41 27.07
N PHE A 32 21.16 17.25 26.20
CA PHE A 32 20.61 18.55 25.86
C PHE A 32 19.50 18.38 24.82
N PRO A 33 18.29 18.95 25.06
CA PRO A 33 17.15 18.73 24.18
C PRO A 33 17.28 19.56 22.91
N LEU A 34 17.62 18.90 21.82
CA LEU A 34 17.67 19.46 20.47
C LEU A 34 16.83 18.60 19.54
N TYR A 35 15.91 19.23 18.80
CA TYR A 35 15.01 18.54 17.89
C TYR A 35 15.73 17.87 16.73
N HIS A 36 15.38 16.63 16.36
CA HIS A 36 16.02 15.93 15.23
C HIS A 36 15.13 14.82 14.68
N LEU A 37 14.00 15.18 14.06
CA LEU A 37 12.96 14.24 13.64
C LEU A 37 13.47 13.09 12.77
N CYS A 38 14.44 13.36 11.88
CA CYS A 38 15.03 12.34 10.99
C CYS A 38 16.22 11.57 11.59
N GLY A 39 16.48 11.67 12.90
CA GLY A 39 17.62 11.02 13.54
C GLY A 39 18.99 11.64 13.20
N GLY A 40 19.03 12.84 12.63
CA GLY A 40 20.30 13.54 12.30
C GLY A 40 20.82 13.31 10.88
N ASN A 41 20.01 12.79 9.96
CA ASN A 41 20.43 12.43 8.60
C ASN A 41 20.28 13.55 7.54
N ALA A 42 20.08 14.81 7.97
CA ALA A 42 19.74 15.93 7.08
C ALA A 42 18.55 15.65 6.13
N ARG A 43 17.54 14.93 6.63
CA ARG A 43 16.27 14.69 5.93
C ARG A 43 15.12 15.58 6.44
N CYS A 44 15.35 16.28 7.54
CA CYS A 44 14.43 17.28 8.09
C CYS A 44 15.19 18.58 8.40
N THR A 45 14.45 19.61 8.80
CA THR A 45 15.02 20.91 9.20
C THR A 45 14.76 21.21 10.68
N THR A 46 14.31 20.24 11.47
CA THR A 46 13.94 20.47 12.88
C THR A 46 15.15 20.70 13.78
N CYS A 47 16.34 20.23 13.36
CA CYS A 47 17.59 20.38 14.12
C CYS A 47 18.32 21.70 13.89
N ARG A 48 17.69 22.64 13.18
CA ARG A 48 18.31 23.93 12.87
C ARG A 48 18.67 24.70 14.12
N VAL A 49 19.83 25.33 14.06
CA VAL A 49 20.29 26.32 15.01
C VAL A 49 20.66 27.61 14.28
N PHE A 50 20.56 28.72 14.99
CA PHE A 50 21.11 29.99 14.57
C PHE A 50 22.44 30.19 15.27
N VAL A 51 23.54 30.31 14.52
CA VAL A 51 24.87 30.56 15.04
C VAL A 51 24.99 32.05 15.34
N SER A 52 25.10 32.38 16.63
CA SER A 52 25.21 33.76 17.11
C SER A 52 26.67 34.23 17.11
N ASP A 53 27.60 33.33 17.43
CA ASP A 53 29.04 33.59 17.37
C ASP A 53 29.83 32.32 17.05
N GLY A 54 31.05 32.48 16.50
CA GLY A 54 31.96 31.38 16.19
C GLY A 54 31.70 30.70 14.84
N LEU A 55 31.08 31.38 13.87
CA LEU A 55 30.78 30.81 12.54
C LEU A 55 32.05 30.31 11.81
N SER A 56 33.19 31.01 11.96
CA SER A 56 34.49 30.60 11.40
C SER A 56 35.09 29.37 12.06
N SER A 57 34.53 28.94 13.20
CA SER A 57 34.96 27.78 13.97
C SER A 57 34.11 26.53 13.69
N LEU A 58 33.27 26.58 12.65
CA LEU A 58 32.42 25.47 12.20
C LEU A 58 32.88 24.92 10.86
N SER A 59 32.49 23.68 10.54
CA SER A 59 32.67 23.15 9.18
C SER A 59 31.93 24.01 8.14
N GLU A 60 32.51 24.07 6.94
CA GLU A 60 31.75 24.46 5.75
C GLU A 60 30.54 23.53 5.58
N ARG A 61 29.49 24.02 4.91
CA ARG A 61 28.29 23.20 4.67
C ARG A 61 28.69 22.00 3.81
N ASN A 62 28.43 20.79 4.31
CA ASN A 62 28.50 19.59 3.48
C ASN A 62 27.39 19.60 2.41
N ASP A 63 27.46 18.70 1.43
CA ASP A 63 26.51 18.67 0.31
C ASP A 63 25.04 18.56 0.74
N ARG A 64 24.78 17.81 1.82
CA ARG A 64 23.41 17.61 2.34
C ARG A 64 22.85 18.89 2.92
N GLU A 65 23.62 19.56 3.77
CA GLU A 65 23.24 20.84 4.37
C GLU A 65 23.13 21.94 3.31
N LYS A 66 24.10 22.03 2.40
CA LYS A 66 24.15 23.02 1.34
C LYS A 66 22.92 22.93 0.43
N THR A 67 22.56 21.72 -0.01
CA THR A 67 21.36 21.49 -0.83
C THR A 67 20.08 22.03 -0.18
N ILE A 68 19.91 21.81 1.13
CA ILE A 68 18.73 22.29 1.86
C ILE A 68 18.77 23.80 2.02
N ALA A 69 19.93 24.34 2.41
CA ALA A 69 20.11 25.75 2.68
C ALA A 69 19.90 26.60 1.42
N ASP A 70 20.47 26.19 0.28
CA ASP A 70 20.32 26.88 -0.99
C ASP A 70 18.86 26.88 -1.44
N ARG A 71 18.18 25.73 -1.32
CA ARG A 71 16.76 25.59 -1.66
C ARG A 71 15.85 26.46 -0.80
N LYS A 72 16.21 26.70 0.46
CA LYS A 72 15.42 27.47 1.42
C LYS A 72 15.88 28.93 1.55
N GLY A 73 16.96 29.32 0.86
CA GLY A 73 17.54 30.66 0.96
C GLY A 73 18.09 30.99 2.34
N TRP A 74 18.71 30.02 3.03
CA TRP A 74 19.22 30.24 4.39
C TRP A 74 20.54 31.02 4.39
N PRO A 75 20.67 32.06 5.23
CA PRO A 75 21.94 32.74 5.45
C PRO A 75 22.92 31.79 6.18
N LYS A 76 24.21 32.11 6.19
CA LYS A 76 25.26 31.18 6.66
C LYS A 76 25.11 30.80 8.14
N GLU A 77 24.48 31.66 8.92
CA GLU A 77 24.24 31.56 10.36
C GLU A 77 23.19 30.49 10.69
N ILE A 78 22.28 30.18 9.75
CA ILE A 78 21.35 29.07 9.94
C ILE A 78 22.03 27.78 9.51
N ARG A 79 22.28 26.91 10.48
CA ARG A 79 22.98 25.63 10.31
C ARG A 79 22.13 24.44 10.72
N LEU A 80 22.33 23.30 10.08
CA LEU A 80 21.79 22.02 10.54
C LEU A 80 22.72 21.44 11.59
N SER A 81 22.27 21.40 12.85
CA SER A 81 23.12 20.92 13.95
C SER A 81 23.66 19.51 13.75
N CYS A 82 22.93 18.65 13.02
CA CYS A 82 23.36 17.29 12.70
C CYS A 82 24.45 17.17 11.64
N GLN A 83 24.74 18.23 10.88
CA GLN A 83 25.73 18.23 9.80
C GLN A 83 26.91 19.16 10.06
N THR A 84 26.76 20.05 11.04
CA THR A 84 27.73 21.11 11.33
C THR A 84 28.68 20.65 12.42
N GLU A 85 29.94 20.48 12.07
CA GLU A 85 31.04 20.04 12.94
C GLU A 85 31.71 21.23 13.61
N ILE A 86 32.22 21.03 14.83
CA ILE A 86 32.79 22.09 15.67
C ILE A 86 34.32 21.95 15.76
N PHE A 87 35.02 23.04 15.43
CA PHE A 87 36.50 23.17 15.47
C PHE A 87 37.00 24.31 16.37
N GLY A 88 36.10 25.00 17.07
CA GLY A 88 36.41 26.08 18.01
C GLY A 88 35.21 26.39 18.90
N ASN A 89 35.32 27.41 19.76
CA ASN A 89 34.21 27.79 20.63
C ASN A 89 33.11 28.47 19.82
N VAL A 90 31.85 28.08 20.07
CA VAL A 90 30.70 28.58 19.31
C VAL A 90 29.50 28.85 20.20
N GLU A 91 28.71 29.86 19.82
CA GLU A 91 27.46 30.21 20.48
C GLU A 91 26.29 30.04 19.52
N VAL A 92 25.26 29.31 19.95
CA VAL A 92 24.10 28.97 19.12
C VAL A 92 22.79 29.19 19.85
N GLN A 93 21.74 29.45 19.07
CA GLN A 93 20.37 29.53 19.53
C GLN A 93 19.53 28.45 18.86
N ARG A 94 18.63 27.83 19.63
CA ARG A 94 17.60 26.95 19.07
C ARG A 94 16.64 27.80 18.26
N ILE A 95 16.31 27.37 17.04
CA ILE A 95 15.26 28.03 16.24
C ILE A 95 13.88 27.56 16.69
N ILE A 96 13.74 26.29 17.07
CA ILE A 96 12.54 25.75 17.71
C ILE A 96 12.71 25.90 19.21
N ARG A 97 11.95 26.83 19.83
CA ARG A 97 12.13 27.28 21.22
C ARG A 97 10.99 26.87 22.15
N ASP A 98 9.95 26.26 21.60
CA ASP A 98 8.72 25.98 22.33
C ASP A 98 8.93 24.83 23.34
N GLU A 99 8.55 25.06 24.60
CA GLU A 99 8.72 24.09 25.70
C GLU A 99 7.78 22.88 25.58
N GLU A 100 6.60 23.06 24.99
CA GLU A 100 5.63 22.00 24.76
C GLU A 100 6.13 21.05 23.67
N ASP A 101 6.67 21.63 22.61
CA ASP A 101 7.47 20.94 21.61
C ASP A 101 8.61 20.14 22.30
N LEU A 102 9.43 20.75 23.14
CA LEU A 102 10.55 20.04 23.80
C LEU A 102 10.09 18.90 24.74
N LYS A 103 8.91 19.01 25.36
CA LYS A 103 8.29 17.93 26.17
C LYS A 103 7.85 16.76 25.29
N ASN A 104 7.36 17.01 24.08
CA ASN A 104 6.96 15.95 23.15
C ASN A 104 8.16 15.08 22.72
N ILE A 105 9.38 15.63 22.64
CA ILE A 105 10.60 14.87 22.32
C ILE A 105 10.90 13.78 23.37
N THR A 106 10.71 14.09 24.66
CA THR A 106 11.06 13.18 25.75
C THR A 106 10.00 12.09 25.97
N SER A 107 8.73 12.38 25.69
CA SER A 107 7.63 11.41 25.74
C SER A 107 7.57 10.49 24.50
N GLU A 108 7.88 10.99 23.30
CA GLU A 108 7.84 10.20 22.06
C GLU A 108 8.95 9.13 21.97
N ARG A 109 10.02 9.28 22.76
CA ARG A 109 11.09 8.26 22.89
C ARG A 109 10.61 6.90 23.38
N LYS A 110 9.41 6.80 23.95
CA LYS A 110 8.95 5.56 24.60
C LYS A 110 8.08 4.63 23.78
N ASN A 111 7.46 5.02 22.64
CA ASN A 111 6.69 4.06 21.82
C ASN A 111 6.18 4.54 20.43
N SER A 112 6.41 5.78 19.97
CA SER A 112 5.89 6.21 18.65
C SER A 112 6.96 6.15 17.56
N LYS A 113 6.66 5.51 16.43
CA LYS A 113 7.51 5.63 15.23
C LYS A 113 7.33 7.05 14.68
N THR A 114 8.31 7.92 14.89
CA THR A 114 8.34 9.34 14.46
C THR A 114 8.38 9.55 12.93
N GLY A 115 7.99 8.54 12.14
CA GLY A 115 8.05 8.53 10.68
C GLY A 115 9.24 7.74 10.15
N GLU A 116 8.97 6.73 9.32
CA GLU A 116 9.95 5.94 8.57
C GLU A 116 9.90 6.30 7.08
N GLU A 117 11.07 6.50 6.47
CA GLU A 117 11.20 6.70 5.03
C GLU A 117 11.02 5.38 4.27
N CYS A 118 9.96 5.32 3.47
CA CYS A 118 9.61 4.18 2.66
C CYS A 118 9.28 4.60 1.23
N TYR A 119 9.47 3.66 0.30
CA TYR A 119 9.07 3.83 -1.08
C TYR A 119 7.72 3.14 -1.27
N ALA A 120 6.74 3.87 -1.80
CA ALA A 120 5.37 3.40 -1.89
C ALA A 120 4.71 3.78 -3.21
N ALA A 121 3.78 2.96 -3.68
CA ALA A 121 2.78 3.37 -4.66
C ALA A 121 1.53 3.84 -3.92
N ILE A 122 1.12 5.08 -4.18
CA ILE A 122 -0.03 5.74 -3.57
C ILE A 122 -1.18 5.74 -4.58
N LEU A 123 -2.33 5.24 -4.14
CA LEU A 123 -3.58 5.20 -4.88
C LEU A 123 -4.58 6.19 -4.27
N PHE A 124 -5.11 7.06 -5.11
CA PHE A 124 -6.34 7.80 -4.83
C PHE A 124 -7.46 7.27 -5.71
N LEU A 125 -8.60 7.02 -5.09
CA LEU A 125 -9.86 6.71 -5.73
C LEU A 125 -10.88 7.78 -5.34
N ASP A 126 -11.71 8.22 -6.28
CA ASP A 126 -12.80 9.18 -6.07
C ASP A 126 -14.04 8.79 -6.90
N ILE A 127 -15.25 9.06 -6.38
CA ILE A 127 -16.48 8.79 -7.11
C ILE A 127 -16.81 9.99 -8.02
N LYS A 128 -16.99 9.72 -9.30
CA LYS A 128 -17.36 10.75 -10.27
C LYS A 128 -18.75 11.30 -9.94
N GLY A 129 -18.77 12.54 -9.46
CA GLY A 129 -20.01 13.32 -9.34
C GLY A 129 -20.91 12.89 -8.18
N PHE A 130 -20.32 12.34 -7.12
CA PHE A 130 -21.04 11.86 -5.93
C PHE A 130 -21.94 12.92 -5.29
N THR A 131 -21.57 14.19 -5.35
CA THR A 131 -22.41 15.30 -4.85
C THR A 131 -23.83 15.23 -5.40
N SER A 132 -23.99 14.93 -6.68
CA SER A 132 -25.33 14.82 -7.32
C SER A 132 -26.16 13.71 -6.69
N PHE A 133 -25.54 12.58 -6.34
CA PHE A 133 -26.21 11.49 -5.63
C PHE A 133 -26.60 11.88 -4.20
N THR A 134 -25.74 12.63 -3.50
CA THR A 134 -26.06 13.11 -2.14
C THR A 134 -27.19 14.14 -2.09
N GLU A 135 -27.31 14.97 -3.13
CA GLU A 135 -28.38 15.97 -3.24
C GLU A 135 -29.75 15.34 -3.54
N SER A 136 -29.77 14.21 -4.26
CA SER A 136 -31.00 13.55 -4.68
C SER A 136 -31.46 12.41 -3.77
N SER A 137 -30.71 12.08 -2.72
CA SER A 137 -30.92 10.89 -1.88
C SER A 137 -31.11 11.23 -0.41
N LEU A 138 -31.77 10.36 0.34
CA LEU A 138 -31.89 10.51 1.79
C LEU A 138 -30.52 10.24 2.46
N ALA A 139 -30.23 10.97 3.54
CA ALA A 139 -28.93 10.89 4.21
C ALA A 139 -28.55 9.47 4.65
N TYR A 140 -29.50 8.68 5.15
CA TYR A 140 -29.24 7.29 5.54
C TYR A 140 -28.97 6.36 4.36
N ASP A 141 -29.61 6.61 3.21
CA ASP A 141 -29.33 5.87 1.98
C ASP A 141 -27.92 6.19 1.47
N VAL A 142 -27.52 7.47 1.53
CA VAL A 142 -26.16 7.91 1.20
C VAL A 142 -25.15 7.18 2.07
N VAL A 143 -25.35 7.16 3.39
CA VAL A 143 -24.44 6.46 4.33
C VAL A 143 -24.39 4.97 4.04
N PHE A 144 -25.54 4.33 3.80
CA PHE A 144 -25.60 2.90 3.50
C PHE A 144 -24.83 2.54 2.22
N VAL A 145 -25.09 3.28 1.13
CA VAL A 145 -24.44 3.07 -0.17
C VAL A 145 -22.94 3.35 -0.08
N LEU A 146 -22.55 4.41 0.64
CA LEU A 146 -21.15 4.80 0.77
C LEU A 146 -20.35 3.78 1.60
N ASN A 147 -20.89 3.29 2.72
CA ASN A 147 -20.23 2.24 3.51
C ASN A 147 -20.04 0.96 2.69
N ARG A 148 -21.06 0.57 1.92
CA ARG A 148 -20.97 -0.58 1.03
C ARG A 148 -19.93 -0.37 -0.08
N PHE A 149 -19.90 0.81 -0.68
CA PHE A 149 -18.89 1.20 -1.66
C PHE A 149 -17.47 1.06 -1.09
N PHE A 150 -17.22 1.63 0.10
CA PHE A 150 -15.91 1.54 0.74
C PHE A 150 -15.50 0.11 1.03
N GLN A 151 -16.42 -0.75 1.47
CA GLN A 151 -16.13 -2.17 1.67
C GLN A 151 -15.73 -2.85 0.35
N GLU A 152 -16.59 -2.76 -0.67
CA GLU A 152 -16.39 -3.49 -1.94
C GLU A 152 -15.18 -2.97 -2.74
N MET A 153 -14.85 -1.68 -2.66
CA MET A 153 -13.69 -1.09 -3.34
C MET A 153 -12.38 -1.24 -2.55
N SER A 154 -12.43 -1.46 -1.23
CA SER A 154 -11.22 -1.70 -0.42
C SER A 154 -10.72 -3.15 -0.54
N ASP A 155 -11.61 -4.12 -0.71
CA ASP A 155 -11.25 -5.54 -0.82
C ASP A 155 -10.17 -5.80 -1.88
N PRO A 156 -10.28 -5.30 -3.14
CA PRO A 156 -9.22 -5.45 -4.13
C PRO A 156 -7.85 -4.91 -3.71
N ILE A 157 -7.83 -3.81 -2.94
CA ILE A 157 -6.60 -3.16 -2.48
C ILE A 157 -5.91 -4.08 -1.46
N LEU A 158 -6.66 -4.50 -0.43
CA LEU A 158 -6.17 -5.36 0.65
C LEU A 158 -5.71 -6.72 0.10
N ASN A 159 -6.49 -7.32 -0.79
CA ASN A 159 -6.22 -8.63 -1.38
C ASN A 159 -5.00 -8.64 -2.31
N ASN A 160 -4.53 -7.48 -2.76
CA ASN A 160 -3.31 -7.30 -3.54
C ASN A 160 -2.14 -6.75 -2.70
N GLY A 161 -2.25 -6.73 -1.37
CA GLY A 161 -1.17 -6.31 -0.47
C GLY A 161 -1.05 -4.80 -0.29
N GLY A 162 -2.07 -4.05 -0.67
CA GLY A 162 -2.20 -2.64 -0.32
C GLY A 162 -2.80 -2.48 1.07
N PHE A 163 -2.75 -1.25 1.56
CA PHE A 163 -3.31 -0.82 2.83
C PHE A 163 -4.22 0.38 2.59
N ILE A 164 -5.32 0.45 3.34
CA ILE A 164 -6.18 1.63 3.37
C ILE A 164 -5.61 2.59 4.42
N ASP A 165 -5.32 3.81 4.00
CA ASP A 165 -4.83 4.87 4.87
C ASP A 165 -6.01 5.56 5.55
N LYS A 166 -6.93 6.13 4.75
CA LYS A 166 -8.18 6.71 5.23
C LYS A 166 -9.19 6.90 4.09
N PHE A 167 -10.44 7.10 4.47
CA PHE A 167 -11.51 7.56 3.60
C PHE A 167 -11.56 9.10 3.64
N ILE A 168 -11.67 9.75 2.48
CA ILE A 168 -11.66 11.22 2.35
C ILE A 168 -12.88 11.64 1.54
N GLY A 169 -13.95 12.09 2.22
CA GLY A 169 -15.23 12.34 1.56
C GLY A 169 -15.78 11.03 0.99
N ASP A 170 -15.92 10.97 -0.33
CA ASP A 170 -16.32 9.80 -1.12
C ASP A 170 -15.13 9.03 -1.74
N GLY A 171 -13.91 9.47 -1.43
CA GLY A 171 -12.68 8.87 -1.94
C GLY A 171 -11.97 7.93 -0.97
N ILE A 172 -11.06 7.13 -1.52
CA ILE A 172 -10.18 6.22 -0.78
C ILE A 172 -8.72 6.63 -1.02
N LEU A 173 -7.98 6.84 0.07
CA LEU A 173 -6.52 6.89 0.04
C LEU A 173 -5.95 5.54 0.46
N ALA A 174 -5.14 4.96 -0.41
CA ALA A 174 -4.48 3.70 -0.16
C ALA A 174 -3.02 3.73 -0.62
N TYR A 175 -2.23 2.78 -0.13
CA TYR A 175 -0.83 2.66 -0.52
C TYR A 175 -0.35 1.21 -0.54
N PHE A 176 0.71 0.97 -1.29
CA PHE A 176 1.44 -0.29 -1.38
C PHE A 176 2.90 0.00 -1.02
N PHE A 177 3.46 -0.73 -0.06
CA PHE A 177 4.83 -0.53 0.39
C PHE A 177 5.82 -1.49 -0.25
N LEU A 178 7.01 -0.98 -0.49
CA LEU A 178 8.17 -1.82 -0.74
C LEU A 178 8.75 -2.28 0.59
N ASP A 179 8.51 -3.54 0.93
CA ASP A 179 9.01 -4.15 2.16
C ASP A 179 10.52 -4.42 2.06
N LYS A 180 11.31 -3.50 2.64
CA LYS A 180 12.77 -3.59 2.66
C LYS A 180 13.30 -4.77 3.47
N THR A 181 12.52 -5.29 4.44
CA THR A 181 12.94 -6.46 5.23
C THR A 181 12.86 -7.73 4.39
N LYS A 182 11.84 -7.84 3.53
CA LYS A 182 11.72 -8.93 2.57
C LYS A 182 12.82 -8.93 1.51
N LEU A 183 13.21 -7.75 1.04
CA LEU A 183 14.36 -7.60 0.12
C LEU A 183 15.65 -8.23 0.66
N GLN A 184 15.88 -8.20 1.98
CA GLN A 184 17.07 -8.77 2.59
C GLN A 184 17.01 -10.30 2.67
N THR A 185 15.81 -10.87 2.74
CA THR A 185 15.57 -12.32 2.82
C THR A 185 15.29 -12.98 1.46
N SER A 186 14.93 -12.19 0.44
CA SER A 186 14.63 -12.66 -0.91
C SER A 186 15.81 -12.42 -1.84
N GLN A 187 16.04 -13.29 -2.83
CA GLN A 187 17.00 -13.05 -3.92
C GLN A 187 16.54 -11.99 -4.95
N LEU A 188 15.51 -11.18 -4.63
CA LEU A 188 14.95 -10.18 -5.53
C LEU A 188 15.78 -8.90 -5.52
N THR A 189 15.98 -8.32 -6.71
CA THR A 189 16.57 -6.99 -6.82
C THR A 189 15.56 -5.92 -6.38
N LEU A 190 16.04 -4.72 -6.03
CA LEU A 190 15.16 -3.58 -5.72
C LEU A 190 14.23 -3.24 -6.89
N GLU A 191 14.72 -3.39 -8.12
CA GLU A 191 13.94 -3.16 -9.33
C GLU A 191 12.81 -4.18 -9.48
N ASP A 192 13.08 -5.47 -9.25
CA ASP A 192 12.06 -6.52 -9.32
C ASP A 192 10.99 -6.35 -8.24
N ALA A 193 11.39 -5.97 -7.02
CA ALA A 193 10.44 -5.68 -5.95
C ALA A 193 9.55 -4.48 -6.27
N LYS A 194 10.09 -3.43 -6.89
CA LYS A 194 9.29 -2.30 -7.40
C LYS A 194 8.31 -2.76 -8.47
N LYS A 195 8.78 -3.54 -9.47
CA LYS A 195 7.92 -4.09 -10.53
C LYS A 195 6.77 -4.91 -9.95
N GLN A 196 7.05 -5.79 -8.99
CA GLN A 196 6.04 -6.61 -8.33
C GLN A 196 4.99 -5.74 -7.60
N MET A 197 5.44 -4.75 -6.81
CA MET A 197 4.55 -3.83 -6.10
C MET A 197 3.65 -3.04 -7.07
N PHE A 198 4.20 -2.59 -8.20
CA PHE A 198 3.41 -1.88 -9.21
C PHE A 198 2.40 -2.77 -9.92
N VAL A 199 2.77 -4.02 -10.23
CA VAL A 199 1.84 -5.00 -10.79
C VAL A 199 0.71 -5.30 -9.81
N GLN A 200 1.00 -5.43 -8.51
CA GLN A 200 -0.01 -5.59 -7.45
C GLN A 200 -0.97 -4.39 -7.39
N ALA A 201 -0.43 -3.16 -7.39
CA ALA A 201 -1.25 -1.96 -7.38
C ALA A 201 -2.12 -1.82 -8.63
N LEU A 202 -1.58 -2.14 -9.82
CA LEU A 202 -2.33 -2.18 -11.07
C LEU A 202 -3.44 -3.24 -11.04
N ARG A 203 -3.13 -4.43 -10.53
CA ARG A 203 -4.10 -5.52 -10.38
C ARG A 203 -5.25 -5.09 -9.47
N ALA A 204 -4.95 -4.48 -8.33
CA ALA A 204 -5.96 -3.90 -7.44
C ALA A 204 -6.85 -2.92 -8.20
N CYS A 205 -6.27 -1.96 -8.92
CA CYS A 205 -7.02 -0.96 -9.70
C CYS A 205 -7.96 -1.59 -10.74
N PHE A 206 -7.51 -2.60 -11.48
CA PHE A 206 -8.37 -3.28 -12.45
C PHE A 206 -9.47 -4.11 -11.77
N ARG A 207 -9.16 -4.76 -10.65
CA ARG A 207 -10.16 -5.51 -9.87
C ARG A 207 -11.19 -4.57 -9.23
N ILE A 208 -10.81 -3.35 -8.82
CA ILE A 208 -11.76 -2.31 -8.39
C ILE A 208 -12.77 -2.00 -9.49
N PHE A 209 -12.34 -1.85 -10.75
CA PHE A 209 -13.28 -1.61 -11.85
C PHE A 209 -14.23 -2.80 -12.10
N ASP A 210 -13.79 -4.03 -11.85
CA ASP A 210 -14.65 -5.21 -11.94
C ASP A 210 -15.65 -5.25 -10.78
N GLN A 211 -15.23 -4.92 -9.55
CA GLN A 211 -16.13 -4.81 -8.40
C GLN A 211 -17.15 -3.69 -8.57
N LEU A 212 -16.75 -2.55 -9.15
CA LEU A 212 -17.65 -1.45 -9.44
C LEU A 212 -18.81 -1.87 -10.36
N LYS A 213 -18.55 -2.75 -11.35
CA LYS A 213 -19.63 -3.27 -12.22
C LYS A 213 -20.67 -4.02 -11.41
N LYS A 214 -20.27 -4.89 -10.47
CA LYS A 214 -21.20 -5.59 -9.58
C LYS A 214 -21.94 -4.65 -8.65
N PHE A 215 -21.20 -3.74 -8.04
CA PHE A 215 -21.76 -2.73 -7.16
C PHE A 215 -22.86 -1.94 -7.87
N ASN A 216 -22.62 -1.55 -9.12
CA ASN A 216 -23.60 -0.85 -9.94
C ASN A 216 -24.83 -1.69 -10.29
N VAL A 217 -24.73 -3.02 -10.47
CA VAL A 217 -25.92 -3.87 -10.61
C VAL A 217 -26.81 -3.73 -9.37
N TYR A 218 -26.22 -3.86 -8.18
CA TYR A 218 -26.94 -3.73 -6.92
C TYR A 218 -27.55 -2.34 -6.70
N VAL A 219 -26.77 -1.28 -6.95
CA VAL A 219 -27.20 0.11 -6.75
C VAL A 219 -28.27 0.51 -7.75
N LYS A 220 -28.15 0.10 -9.02
CA LYS A 220 -29.11 0.44 -10.07
C LYS A 220 -30.49 -0.16 -9.79
N GLU A 221 -30.54 -1.38 -9.26
CA GLU A 221 -31.78 -2.05 -8.87
C GLU A 221 -32.50 -1.37 -7.69
N ARG A 222 -31.75 -0.83 -6.72
CA ARG A 222 -32.30 -0.36 -5.43
C ARG A 222 -32.38 1.15 -5.28
N PHE A 223 -31.49 1.87 -5.94
CA PHE A 223 -31.31 3.32 -5.80
C PHE A 223 -31.36 4.05 -7.15
N HIS A 224 -31.60 3.34 -8.26
CA HIS A 224 -31.70 3.90 -9.62
C HIS A 224 -30.51 4.78 -10.02
N HIS A 225 -29.32 4.46 -9.49
CA HIS A 225 -28.10 5.19 -9.74
C HIS A 225 -26.99 4.26 -10.25
N GLU A 226 -26.05 4.82 -11.00
CA GLU A 226 -24.89 4.10 -11.52
C GLU A 226 -23.66 4.97 -11.30
N PHE A 227 -22.69 4.45 -10.54
CA PHE A 227 -21.48 5.18 -10.20
C PHE A 227 -20.37 4.93 -11.22
N ASP A 228 -19.52 5.93 -11.39
CA ASP A 228 -18.23 5.78 -12.07
C ASP A 228 -17.15 6.33 -11.15
N ILE A 229 -15.91 5.90 -11.33
CA ILE A 229 -14.80 6.25 -10.44
C ILE A 229 -13.60 6.76 -11.24
N ARG A 230 -12.74 7.49 -10.54
CA ARG A 230 -11.44 7.95 -11.05
C ARG A 230 -10.34 7.44 -10.15
N LEU A 231 -9.27 6.94 -10.77
CA LEU A 231 -8.10 6.43 -10.09
C LEU A 231 -6.86 7.24 -10.48
N GLY A 232 -6.05 7.59 -9.48
CA GLY A 232 -4.72 8.18 -9.64
C GLY A 232 -3.69 7.35 -8.89
N LEU A 233 -2.70 6.81 -9.61
CA LEU A 233 -1.64 5.99 -9.01
C LEU A 233 -0.26 6.61 -9.28
N HIS A 234 0.50 6.89 -8.23
CA HIS A 234 1.85 7.43 -8.32
C HIS A 234 2.76 6.80 -7.29
N ALA A 235 4.04 6.63 -7.62
CA ALA A 235 5.02 6.05 -6.73
C ALA A 235 6.16 7.02 -6.41
N GLY A 236 6.75 6.86 -5.22
CA GLY A 236 7.83 7.72 -4.76
C GLY A 236 8.16 7.50 -3.29
N GLN A 237 9.10 8.30 -2.78
CA GLN A 237 9.42 8.31 -1.36
C GLN A 237 8.31 8.97 -0.55
N VAL A 238 7.96 8.39 0.59
CA VAL A 238 7.00 8.90 1.56
C VAL A 238 7.53 8.69 2.98
N ILE A 239 6.97 9.43 3.92
CA ILE A 239 7.15 9.20 5.35
C ILE A 239 5.91 8.45 5.85
N TYR A 240 6.11 7.32 6.49
CA TYR A 240 5.06 6.54 7.14
C TYR A 240 5.24 6.59 8.66
N GLY A 241 4.26 7.08 9.42
CA GLY A 241 4.39 7.15 10.87
C GLY A 241 3.10 7.55 11.58
N ASP A 242 3.17 7.65 12.90
CA ASP A 242 2.06 8.07 13.75
C ASP A 242 1.92 9.60 13.72
N ILE A 243 0.80 10.09 13.21
CA ILE A 243 0.55 11.53 12.99
C ILE A 243 -0.80 11.92 13.54
N GLY A 244 -0.83 13.03 14.28
CA GLY A 244 -2.04 13.59 14.87
C GLY A 244 -1.78 14.13 16.27
N HIS A 245 -2.87 14.55 16.92
CA HIS A 245 -2.86 14.91 18.34
C HIS A 245 -2.47 13.70 19.20
N SER A 246 -1.91 13.90 20.40
CA SER A 246 -1.48 12.82 21.30
C SER A 246 -2.56 11.75 21.52
N ASP A 247 -3.81 12.20 21.65
CA ASP A 247 -4.96 11.34 21.93
C ASP A 247 -5.61 10.75 20.66
N HIS A 248 -5.21 11.24 19.48
CA HIS A 248 -5.79 10.88 18.18
C HIS A 248 -4.68 10.74 17.12
N LYS A 249 -3.66 9.92 17.41
CA LYS A 249 -2.64 9.56 16.43
C LYS A 249 -3.19 8.52 15.45
N SER A 250 -2.86 8.70 14.17
CA SER A 250 -3.16 7.74 13.10
C SER A 250 -1.89 7.41 12.33
N GLN A 251 -1.71 6.13 11.98
CA GLN A 251 -0.65 5.75 11.05
C GLN A 251 -1.03 6.20 9.66
N THR A 252 -0.19 7.00 9.02
CA THR A 252 -0.51 7.56 7.71
C THR A 252 0.75 7.83 6.88
N VAL A 253 0.57 7.89 5.56
CA VAL A 253 1.62 8.30 4.62
C VAL A 253 1.60 9.81 4.37
N LEU A 254 2.77 10.42 4.42
CA LEU A 254 2.99 11.83 4.07
C LEU A 254 4.06 11.98 3.01
N GLY A 255 3.90 13.02 2.20
CA GLY A 255 4.93 13.46 1.26
C GLY A 255 4.34 14.07 0.01
N ASP A 256 5.23 14.62 -0.81
CA ASP A 256 4.85 15.15 -2.11
C ASP A 256 4.27 14.06 -3.03
N THR A 257 4.74 12.82 -2.91
CA THR A 257 4.19 11.64 -3.62
C THR A 257 2.69 11.48 -3.41
N VAL A 258 2.20 11.65 -2.17
CA VAL A 258 0.76 11.57 -1.84
C VAL A 258 -0.02 12.66 -2.58
N ASN A 259 0.50 13.90 -2.55
CA ASN A 259 -0.11 15.02 -3.23
C ASN A 259 -0.14 14.86 -4.76
N VAL A 260 0.91 14.28 -5.35
CA VAL A 260 0.96 13.98 -6.78
C VAL A 260 -0.09 12.94 -7.16
N ALA A 261 -0.24 11.86 -6.39
CA ALA A 261 -1.26 10.83 -6.63
C ALA A 261 -2.69 11.42 -6.63
N SER A 262 -3.03 12.24 -5.62
CA SER A 262 -4.32 12.95 -5.55
C SER A 262 -4.55 13.85 -6.78
N ARG A 263 -3.50 14.53 -7.25
CA ARG A 263 -3.61 15.37 -8.45
C ARG A 263 -3.77 14.56 -9.73
N LEU A 264 -3.22 13.33 -9.79
CA LEU A 264 -3.45 12.43 -10.93
C LEU A 264 -4.90 11.95 -10.97
N GLU A 265 -5.48 11.60 -9.82
CA GLU A 265 -6.91 11.29 -9.73
C GLU A 265 -7.71 12.47 -10.29
N ALA A 266 -7.54 13.68 -9.73
CA ALA A 266 -8.32 14.85 -10.12
C ALA A 266 -8.13 15.25 -11.59
N LEU A 267 -6.96 14.94 -12.17
CA LEU A 267 -6.66 15.21 -13.57
C LEU A 267 -7.55 14.41 -14.52
N ASN A 268 -8.02 13.21 -14.12
CA ASN A 268 -8.94 12.38 -14.92
C ASN A 268 -10.16 13.17 -15.40
N LYS A 269 -10.71 14.05 -14.55
CA LYS A 269 -11.85 14.91 -14.90
C LYS A 269 -11.56 15.80 -16.10
N LYS A 270 -10.35 16.38 -16.16
CA LYS A 270 -9.95 17.31 -17.24
C LYS A 270 -9.55 16.58 -18.50
N THR A 271 -9.06 15.35 -18.39
CA THR A 271 -8.53 14.57 -19.51
C THR A 271 -9.53 13.59 -20.10
N GLY A 272 -10.71 13.42 -19.47
CA GLY A 272 -11.73 12.47 -19.89
C GLY A 272 -11.30 11.01 -19.69
N THR A 273 -10.40 10.75 -18.76
CA THR A 273 -9.86 9.41 -18.46
C THR A 273 -10.45 8.86 -17.17
N ARG A 274 -10.25 7.56 -16.89
CA ARG A 274 -10.70 6.91 -15.64
C ARG A 274 -9.55 6.50 -14.72
N PHE A 275 -8.39 6.19 -15.29
CA PHE A 275 -7.24 5.72 -14.53
C PHE A 275 -5.96 6.31 -15.10
N LEU A 276 -5.25 7.10 -14.28
CA LEU A 276 -3.98 7.70 -14.62
C LEU A 276 -2.86 7.16 -13.73
N ILE A 277 -1.74 6.82 -14.36
CA ILE A 277 -0.49 6.50 -13.66
C ILE A 277 0.60 7.52 -13.99
N SER A 278 1.53 7.73 -13.06
CA SER A 278 2.72 8.56 -13.29
C SER A 278 3.77 7.87 -14.15
N ASP A 279 4.66 8.66 -14.77
CA ASP A 279 5.86 8.16 -15.48
C ASP A 279 6.73 7.24 -14.62
N GLU A 280 6.89 7.53 -13.32
CA GLU A 280 7.65 6.68 -12.37
C GLU A 280 7.15 5.23 -12.38
N ILE A 281 5.84 5.00 -12.48
CA ILE A 281 5.29 3.64 -12.52
C ILE A 281 5.41 3.08 -13.94
N TYR A 282 5.07 3.89 -14.94
CA TYR A 282 5.08 3.50 -16.35
C TYR A 282 6.43 2.93 -16.78
N GLN A 283 7.55 3.53 -16.37
CA GLN A 283 8.90 3.09 -16.73
C GLN A 283 9.17 1.62 -16.36
N TYR A 284 8.56 1.11 -15.28
CA TYR A 284 8.77 -0.24 -14.79
C TYR A 284 7.79 -1.28 -15.36
N VAL A 285 6.65 -0.84 -15.92
CA VAL A 285 5.55 -1.73 -16.33
C VAL A 285 5.05 -1.50 -17.75
N SER A 286 5.73 -0.65 -18.54
CA SER A 286 5.32 -0.27 -19.92
C SER A 286 5.23 -1.46 -20.88
N ASP A 287 6.00 -2.52 -20.64
CA ASP A 287 5.94 -3.80 -21.35
C ASP A 287 4.65 -4.57 -21.02
N LYS A 288 4.08 -4.38 -19.83
CA LYS A 288 2.92 -5.13 -19.32
C LYS A 288 1.57 -4.44 -19.51
N ILE A 289 1.50 -3.12 -19.70
CA ILE A 289 0.23 -2.39 -19.71
C ILE A 289 -0.16 -1.84 -21.08
N GLN A 290 -1.46 -1.82 -21.37
CA GLN A 290 -2.03 -1.11 -22.50
C GLN A 290 -2.40 0.30 -22.09
N ILE A 291 -1.87 1.29 -22.81
CA ILE A 291 -2.20 2.70 -22.59
C ILE A 291 -3.18 3.22 -23.65
N GLN A 292 -4.10 4.07 -23.23
CA GLN A 292 -4.98 4.81 -24.14
C GLN A 292 -4.33 6.10 -24.63
N LYS A 293 -3.63 6.81 -23.73
CA LYS A 293 -3.11 8.15 -24.00
C LYS A 293 -1.94 8.48 -23.08
N LYS A 294 -0.91 9.12 -23.63
CA LYS A 294 0.13 9.83 -22.89
C LYS A 294 -0.21 11.31 -22.82
N ILE A 295 -0.15 11.90 -21.64
CA ILE A 295 -0.49 13.30 -21.39
C ILE A 295 0.72 13.96 -20.72
N LEU A 296 1.23 15.04 -21.31
CA LEU A 296 2.27 15.87 -20.68
C LEU A 296 1.59 17.05 -20.00
N THR A 297 1.73 17.16 -18.69
CA THR A 297 1.02 18.17 -17.89
C THR A 297 1.89 18.79 -16.83
N LYS A 298 1.58 20.03 -16.44
CA LYS A 298 2.17 20.68 -15.26
C LYS A 298 1.19 20.51 -14.11
N LEU A 299 1.54 19.69 -13.12
CA LEU A 299 0.73 19.60 -11.92
C LEU A 299 0.83 20.91 -11.12
N ARG A 300 -0.29 21.34 -10.55
CA ARG A 300 -0.35 22.55 -9.71
C ARG A 300 0.71 22.46 -8.61
N GLY A 301 1.55 23.49 -8.47
CA GLY A 301 2.63 23.51 -7.45
C GLY A 301 3.91 22.76 -7.84
N LYS A 302 3.99 22.20 -9.04
CA LYS A 302 5.25 21.69 -9.62
C LYS A 302 5.77 22.65 -10.69
N THR A 303 7.08 22.84 -10.73
CA THR A 303 7.77 23.67 -11.73
C THR A 303 7.89 22.95 -13.06
N GLU A 304 8.21 21.66 -13.02
CA GLU A 304 8.42 20.79 -14.18
C GLU A 304 7.14 20.14 -14.68
N ARG A 305 7.10 19.85 -15.99
CA ARG A 305 6.04 19.04 -16.60
C ARG A 305 6.33 17.57 -16.33
N MET A 306 5.30 16.79 -16.05
CA MET A 306 5.39 15.34 -15.93
C MET A 306 4.53 14.64 -16.97
N ALA A 307 5.03 13.50 -17.46
CA ALA A 307 4.24 12.59 -18.28
C ALA A 307 3.34 11.73 -17.37
N VAL A 308 2.09 11.56 -17.79
CA VAL A 308 1.11 10.68 -17.14
C VAL A 308 0.41 9.86 -18.22
N TYR A 309 -0.06 8.67 -17.85
CA TYR A 309 -0.53 7.67 -18.79
C TYR A 309 -1.92 7.17 -18.40
N SER A 310 -2.86 7.25 -19.34
CA SER A 310 -4.18 6.64 -19.19
C SER A 310 -4.06 5.14 -19.47
N VAL A 311 -4.42 4.31 -18.49
CA VAL A 311 -4.22 2.86 -18.55
C VAL A 311 -5.55 2.14 -18.74
N LEU A 312 -5.61 1.19 -19.68
CA LEU A 312 -6.82 0.43 -20.00
C LEU A 312 -6.83 -0.98 -19.39
N GLY A 313 -5.65 -1.58 -19.23
CA GLY A 313 -5.51 -2.97 -18.82
C GLY A 313 -4.08 -3.46 -18.95
N PHE A 314 -3.87 -4.74 -18.72
CA PHE A 314 -2.64 -5.42 -19.08
C PHE A 314 -2.65 -5.78 -20.59
N LYS A 315 -1.47 -5.79 -21.23
CA LYS A 315 -1.33 -6.23 -22.64
C LYS A 315 -1.59 -7.72 -22.78
N GLU A 316 -1.00 -8.49 -21.86
CA GLU A 316 -1.27 -9.92 -21.69
C GLU A 316 -2.22 -10.10 -20.51
N LYS A 317 -3.06 -11.13 -20.54
CA LYS A 317 -4.00 -11.36 -19.45
C LYS A 317 -3.24 -11.68 -18.15
N ASP A 318 -3.53 -10.93 -17.10
CA ASP A 318 -2.98 -11.22 -15.78
C ASP A 318 -3.68 -12.46 -15.20
N GLN A 319 -2.90 -13.51 -14.94
CA GLN A 319 -3.43 -14.81 -14.53
C GLN A 319 -4.30 -14.73 -13.27
N ILE A 320 -3.94 -13.89 -12.30
CA ILE A 320 -4.71 -13.75 -11.06
C ILE A 320 -6.05 -13.08 -11.33
N LEU A 321 -6.09 -12.01 -12.14
CA LEU A 321 -7.36 -11.41 -12.56
C LEU A 321 -8.24 -12.40 -13.31
N GLU A 322 -7.67 -13.21 -14.20
CA GLU A 322 -8.43 -14.20 -14.95
C GLU A 322 -9.01 -15.30 -14.05
N LEU A 323 -8.28 -15.75 -13.02
CA LEU A 323 -8.82 -16.66 -12.00
C LEU A 323 -10.00 -16.03 -11.27
N GLN A 324 -9.85 -14.78 -10.82
CA GLN A 324 -10.89 -14.06 -10.10
C GLN A 324 -12.15 -13.84 -10.95
N ARG A 325 -11.97 -13.43 -12.21
CA ARG A 325 -13.06 -13.20 -13.17
C ARG A 325 -13.76 -14.49 -13.56
N SER A 326 -13.01 -15.53 -13.88
CA SER A 326 -13.58 -16.81 -14.31
C SER A 326 -14.30 -17.52 -13.16
N LEU A 327 -13.80 -17.47 -11.93
CA LEU A 327 -14.52 -18.01 -10.76
C LEU A 327 -15.83 -17.26 -10.54
N GLU A 328 -15.78 -15.93 -10.57
CA GLU A 328 -16.95 -15.09 -10.40
C GLU A 328 -18.03 -15.38 -11.46
N LEU A 329 -17.63 -15.44 -12.72
CA LEU A 329 -18.51 -15.79 -13.82
C LEU A 329 -19.09 -17.21 -13.63
N ALA A 330 -18.27 -18.19 -13.25
CA ALA A 330 -18.71 -19.55 -12.99
C ALA A 330 -19.80 -19.59 -11.90
N LEU A 331 -19.65 -18.80 -10.83
CA LEU A 331 -20.64 -18.70 -9.75
C LEU A 331 -21.92 -17.98 -10.18
N GLN A 332 -21.83 -17.01 -11.11
CA GLN A 332 -23.00 -16.35 -11.70
C GLN A 332 -23.80 -17.30 -12.59
N LEU A 333 -23.11 -18.11 -13.40
CA LEU A 333 -23.74 -19.06 -14.33
C LEU A 333 -24.25 -20.32 -13.61
N ASN A 334 -23.52 -20.80 -12.60
CA ASN A 334 -23.86 -21.99 -11.83
C ASN A 334 -23.66 -21.77 -10.32
N PRO A 335 -24.71 -21.36 -9.60
CA PRO A 335 -24.66 -21.25 -8.14
C PRO A 335 -24.38 -22.58 -7.41
N ASN A 336 -24.53 -23.72 -8.09
CA ASN A 336 -24.32 -25.06 -7.53
C ASN A 336 -22.90 -25.61 -7.77
N LEU A 337 -21.94 -24.78 -8.20
CA LEU A 337 -20.56 -25.20 -8.51
C LEU A 337 -19.94 -26.10 -7.42
N ALA A 338 -20.04 -25.72 -6.15
CA ALA A 338 -19.47 -26.53 -5.07
C ALA A 338 -20.20 -27.87 -4.85
N ARG A 339 -21.50 -27.94 -5.15
CA ARG A 339 -22.25 -29.20 -5.13
C ARG A 339 -21.76 -30.12 -6.25
N ASP A 340 -21.59 -29.60 -7.46
CA ASP A 340 -21.03 -30.33 -8.59
C ASP A 340 -19.62 -30.86 -8.30
N PHE A 341 -18.79 -30.04 -7.65
CA PHE A 341 -17.49 -30.47 -7.13
C PHE A 341 -17.62 -31.67 -6.20
N TYR A 342 -18.46 -31.61 -5.17
CA TYR A 342 -18.58 -32.69 -4.19
C TYR A 342 -19.15 -33.98 -4.79
N ILE A 343 -20.11 -33.88 -5.72
CA ILE A 343 -20.64 -35.03 -6.44
C ILE A 343 -19.52 -35.73 -7.20
N HIS A 344 -18.81 -35.00 -8.07
CA HIS A 344 -17.72 -35.56 -8.87
C HIS A 344 -16.57 -36.08 -8.00
N PHE A 345 -16.21 -35.35 -6.94
CA PHE A 345 -15.15 -35.75 -6.02
C PHE A 345 -15.49 -37.06 -5.31
N LEU A 346 -16.71 -37.23 -4.80
CA LEU A 346 -17.12 -38.44 -4.09
C LEU A 346 -17.42 -39.64 -5.00
N GLU A 347 -17.69 -39.40 -6.29
CA GLU A 347 -17.76 -40.45 -7.32
C GLU A 347 -16.37 -40.95 -7.72
N THR A 348 -15.41 -40.04 -7.88
CA THR A 348 -14.02 -40.38 -8.25
C THR A 348 -13.20 -40.92 -7.07
N LYS A 349 -13.58 -40.54 -5.84
CA LYS A 349 -12.94 -40.95 -4.59
C LYS A 349 -13.95 -41.43 -3.54
N PRO A 350 -14.61 -42.60 -3.75
CA PRO A 350 -15.64 -43.11 -2.84
C PRO A 350 -15.15 -43.31 -1.41
N GLU A 351 -13.85 -43.56 -1.19
CA GLU A 351 -13.22 -43.71 0.11
C GLU A 351 -13.37 -42.47 1.01
N PHE A 352 -13.64 -41.30 0.43
CA PHE A 352 -13.89 -40.05 1.16
C PHE A 352 -15.33 -39.89 1.65
N GLN A 353 -16.28 -40.69 1.16
CA GLN A 353 -17.70 -40.60 1.57
C GLN A 353 -17.89 -40.76 3.08
N LYS A 354 -17.03 -41.55 3.74
CA LYS A 354 -17.04 -41.74 5.20
C LYS A 354 -16.88 -40.44 6.00
N PHE A 355 -16.20 -39.44 5.45
CA PHE A 355 -15.99 -38.14 6.10
C PHE A 355 -17.21 -37.21 6.02
N PHE A 356 -18.23 -37.55 5.23
CA PHE A 356 -19.41 -36.72 4.99
C PHE A 356 -20.74 -37.37 5.42
N GLN A 357 -20.71 -38.55 6.07
CA GLN A 357 -21.93 -39.30 6.43
C GLN A 357 -22.91 -38.53 7.32
N ASN A 358 -22.41 -37.65 8.18
CA ASN A 358 -23.21 -36.83 9.10
C ASN A 358 -23.10 -35.33 8.79
N THR A 359 -22.79 -34.99 7.54
CA THR A 359 -22.53 -33.61 7.11
C THR A 359 -23.68 -33.11 6.25
N ASP A 360 -24.23 -31.95 6.61
CA ASP A 360 -25.11 -31.23 5.68
C ASP A 360 -24.29 -30.70 4.50
N MET A 361 -24.49 -31.33 3.34
CA MET A 361 -23.73 -31.02 2.13
C MET A 361 -24.03 -29.63 1.57
N GLU A 362 -25.19 -29.03 1.87
CA GLU A 362 -25.47 -27.66 1.44
C GLU A 362 -24.62 -26.66 2.24
N THR A 363 -24.60 -26.80 3.57
CA THR A 363 -23.72 -26.01 4.44
C THR A 363 -22.25 -26.25 4.10
N GLN A 364 -21.86 -27.48 3.79
CA GLN A 364 -20.49 -27.81 3.41
C GLN A 364 -20.08 -27.16 2.08
N ALA A 365 -20.96 -27.18 1.08
CA ALA A 365 -20.73 -26.49 -0.20
C ALA A 365 -20.55 -24.97 0.00
N LYS A 366 -21.36 -24.34 0.85
CA LYS A 366 -21.21 -22.91 1.20
C LYS A 366 -19.87 -22.61 1.86
N LYS A 367 -19.41 -23.48 2.78
CA LYS A 367 -18.09 -23.35 3.42
C LYS A 367 -16.96 -23.45 2.41
N LEU A 368 -17.03 -24.40 1.48
CA LEU A 368 -16.05 -24.56 0.41
C LEU A 368 -15.97 -23.29 -0.44
N LEU A 369 -17.11 -22.79 -0.95
CA LEU A 369 -17.12 -21.58 -1.77
C LEU A 369 -16.59 -20.36 -1.03
N ALA A 370 -16.95 -20.20 0.24
CA ALA A 370 -16.46 -19.09 1.05
C ALA A 370 -14.94 -19.15 1.23
N MET A 371 -14.37 -20.33 1.52
CA MET A 371 -12.94 -20.51 1.71
C MET A 371 -12.17 -20.40 0.38
N PHE A 372 -12.62 -21.09 -0.65
CA PHE A 372 -12.00 -21.10 -1.97
C PHE A 372 -12.07 -19.71 -2.63
N GLY A 373 -13.25 -19.08 -2.63
CA GLY A 373 -13.43 -17.71 -3.13
C GLY A 373 -12.52 -16.71 -2.43
N LYS A 374 -12.45 -16.74 -1.09
CA LYS A 374 -11.51 -15.88 -0.33
C LYS A 374 -10.05 -16.13 -0.69
N THR A 375 -9.69 -17.39 -0.95
CA THR A 375 -8.33 -17.76 -1.34
C THR A 375 -7.99 -17.18 -2.71
N ILE A 376 -8.87 -17.34 -3.70
CA ILE A 376 -8.70 -16.83 -5.07
C ILE A 376 -8.65 -15.30 -5.09
N GLU A 377 -9.51 -14.62 -4.32
CA GLU A 377 -9.45 -13.16 -4.19
C GLU A 377 -8.10 -12.68 -3.65
N ARG A 378 -7.51 -13.40 -2.69
CA ARG A 378 -6.25 -13.01 -2.01
C ARG A 378 -4.96 -13.47 -2.72
N LEU A 379 -5.05 -14.12 -3.88
CA LEU A 379 -3.88 -14.56 -4.66
C LEU A 379 -2.95 -13.40 -5.06
N GLY A 380 -3.46 -12.18 -5.14
CA GLY A 380 -2.64 -10.97 -5.36
C GLY A 380 -1.53 -10.77 -4.33
N ASN A 381 -1.68 -11.37 -3.14
CA ASN A 381 -0.72 -11.36 -2.05
C ASN A 381 -0.55 -12.75 -1.41
N LEU A 382 -0.03 -13.71 -2.18
CA LEU A 382 0.23 -15.09 -1.74
C LEU A 382 0.92 -15.20 -0.37
N ASN A 383 1.87 -14.30 -0.08
CA ASN A 383 2.62 -14.31 1.18
C ASN A 383 1.72 -14.16 2.42
N GLN A 384 0.59 -13.43 2.32
CA GLN A 384 -0.33 -13.26 3.45
C GLN A 384 -1.21 -14.50 3.68
N ILE A 385 -1.47 -15.30 2.64
CA ILE A 385 -2.33 -16.49 2.76
C ILE A 385 -1.54 -17.78 2.92
N GLN A 386 -0.23 -17.77 2.71
CA GLN A 386 0.62 -18.96 2.79
C GLN A 386 0.48 -19.71 4.12
N ILE A 387 0.53 -19.00 5.25
CA ILE A 387 0.42 -19.62 6.58
C ILE A 387 -0.97 -20.23 6.77
N GLU A 388 -2.03 -19.53 6.34
CA GLU A 388 -3.40 -20.02 6.41
C GLU A 388 -3.58 -21.31 5.58
N LEU A 389 -3.01 -21.35 4.37
CA LEU A 389 -3.04 -22.52 3.49
C LEU A 389 -2.25 -23.70 4.09
N GLN A 390 -1.08 -23.43 4.67
CA GLN A 390 -0.28 -24.46 5.36
C GLN A 390 -1.01 -25.04 6.57
N ASN A 391 -1.66 -24.19 7.37
CA ASN A 391 -2.46 -24.63 8.50
C ASN A 391 -3.70 -25.43 8.04
N LEU A 392 -4.33 -25.02 6.95
CA LEU A 392 -5.43 -25.78 6.34
C LEU A 392 -4.97 -27.17 5.88
N GLY A 393 -3.78 -27.27 5.28
CA GLY A 393 -3.17 -28.56 4.92
C GLY A 393 -2.96 -29.47 6.13
N LYS A 394 -2.36 -28.95 7.20
CA LYS A 394 -2.17 -29.68 8.47
C LYS A 394 -3.49 -30.16 9.09
N MET A 395 -4.51 -29.31 9.09
CA MET A 395 -5.84 -29.68 9.60
C MET A 395 -6.42 -30.89 8.84
N HIS A 396 -6.28 -30.92 7.52
CA HIS A 396 -6.75 -32.07 6.74
C HIS A 396 -5.93 -33.35 7.03
N GLU A 397 -4.62 -33.24 7.26
CA GLU A 397 -3.80 -34.38 7.70
C GLU A 397 -4.27 -34.92 9.07
N GLU A 398 -4.56 -34.03 10.03
CA GLU A 398 -5.10 -34.40 11.35
C GLU A 398 -6.47 -35.09 11.26
N MET A 399 -7.25 -34.77 10.23
CA MET A 399 -8.53 -35.44 9.93
C MET A 399 -8.35 -36.80 9.23
N GLY A 400 -7.11 -37.25 9.02
CA GLY A 400 -6.79 -38.52 8.37
C GLY A 400 -6.84 -38.47 6.85
N ILE A 401 -6.76 -37.28 6.25
CA ILE A 401 -6.63 -37.08 4.80
C ILE A 401 -5.18 -36.73 4.49
N PRO A 402 -4.36 -37.67 3.99
CA PRO A 402 -2.97 -37.38 3.67
C PRO A 402 -2.89 -36.39 2.50
N VAL A 403 -1.89 -35.51 2.53
CA VAL A 403 -1.67 -34.48 1.50
C VAL A 403 -1.47 -35.09 0.10
N THR A 404 -1.01 -36.33 0.00
CA THR A 404 -0.92 -37.08 -1.26
C THR A 404 -2.26 -37.29 -1.95
N ASP A 405 -3.36 -37.30 -1.19
CA ASP A 405 -4.71 -37.49 -1.73
C ASP A 405 -5.34 -36.17 -2.21
N PHE A 406 -4.72 -35.02 -1.94
CA PHE A 406 -5.16 -33.73 -2.49
C PHE A 406 -5.01 -33.67 -4.01
N GLY A 407 -4.26 -34.59 -4.62
CA GLY A 407 -4.16 -34.73 -6.08
C GLY A 407 -5.51 -34.95 -6.77
N ALA A 408 -6.55 -35.40 -6.06
CA ALA A 408 -7.91 -35.57 -6.60
C ALA A 408 -8.81 -34.33 -6.46
N ILE A 409 -8.43 -33.37 -5.60
CA ILE A 409 -9.20 -32.13 -5.37
C ILE A 409 -9.12 -31.23 -6.59
N ALA A 410 -7.91 -31.00 -7.12
CA ALA A 410 -7.70 -30.10 -8.25
C ALA A 410 -8.45 -30.54 -9.52
N PRO A 411 -8.40 -31.82 -9.96
CA PRO A 411 -9.20 -32.31 -11.09
C PRO A 411 -10.71 -32.16 -10.90
N SER A 412 -11.22 -32.39 -9.68
CA SER A 412 -12.66 -32.25 -9.40
C SER A 412 -13.11 -30.79 -9.39
N LEU A 413 -12.27 -29.87 -8.90
CA LEU A 413 -12.54 -28.43 -8.99
C LEU A 413 -12.51 -27.95 -10.45
N LEU A 414 -11.55 -28.42 -11.24
CA LEU A 414 -11.48 -28.13 -12.68
C LEU A 414 -12.73 -28.63 -13.41
N TYR A 415 -13.17 -29.85 -13.13
CA TYR A 415 -14.42 -30.39 -13.67
C TYR A 415 -15.62 -29.51 -13.33
N ALA A 416 -15.76 -29.09 -12.07
CA ALA A 416 -16.86 -28.23 -11.64
C ALA A 416 -16.82 -26.84 -12.31
N LEU A 417 -15.64 -26.26 -12.49
CA LEU A 417 -15.43 -25.00 -13.20
C LEU A 417 -15.78 -25.12 -14.68
N GLU A 418 -15.28 -26.15 -15.36
CA GLU A 418 -15.56 -26.44 -16.77
C GLU A 418 -17.07 -26.64 -17.01
N LYS A 419 -17.71 -27.46 -16.17
CA LYS A 419 -19.17 -27.66 -16.19
C LYS A 419 -19.94 -26.36 -15.99
N SER A 420 -19.47 -25.49 -15.09
CA SER A 420 -20.15 -24.23 -14.76
C SER A 420 -20.00 -23.17 -15.86
N LEU A 421 -18.85 -23.14 -16.52
CA LEU A 421 -18.54 -22.15 -17.56
C LEU A 421 -19.01 -22.56 -18.95
N GLY A 422 -19.19 -23.87 -19.19
CA GLY A 422 -19.71 -24.40 -20.45
C GLY A 422 -18.92 -23.88 -21.65
N ASP A 423 -19.62 -23.27 -22.61
CA ASP A 423 -19.02 -22.73 -23.85
C ASP A 423 -17.99 -21.61 -23.62
N GLN A 424 -17.98 -20.98 -22.44
CA GLN A 424 -16.98 -19.95 -22.09
C GLN A 424 -15.65 -20.55 -21.63
N TRP A 425 -15.64 -21.83 -21.24
CA TRP A 425 -14.42 -22.54 -20.86
C TRP A 425 -13.49 -22.69 -22.06
N ASN A 426 -12.20 -22.37 -21.87
CA ASN A 426 -11.23 -22.37 -22.94
C ASN A 426 -9.86 -22.86 -22.44
N ALA A 427 -8.97 -23.19 -23.39
CA ALA A 427 -7.66 -23.76 -23.08
C ALA A 427 -6.77 -22.84 -22.22
N GLU A 428 -6.92 -21.51 -22.36
CA GLU A 428 -6.17 -20.53 -21.57
C GLU A 428 -6.60 -20.58 -20.09
N TRP A 429 -7.91 -20.50 -19.82
CA TRP A 429 -8.42 -20.64 -18.45
C TRP A 429 -8.09 -21.99 -17.84
N LYS A 430 -8.19 -23.08 -18.61
CA LYS A 430 -7.77 -24.40 -18.14
C LYS A 430 -6.32 -24.39 -17.66
N SER A 431 -5.40 -23.88 -18.47
CA SER A 431 -3.97 -23.80 -18.13
C SER A 431 -3.70 -22.92 -16.90
N ILE A 432 -4.39 -21.78 -16.79
CA ILE A 432 -4.28 -20.86 -15.65
C ILE A 432 -4.76 -21.54 -14.36
N TRP A 433 -5.92 -22.20 -14.40
CA TRP A 433 -6.50 -22.90 -13.25
C TRP A 433 -5.66 -24.11 -12.83
N GLU A 434 -5.17 -24.93 -13.77
CA GLU A 434 -4.27 -26.05 -13.48
C GLU A 434 -3.00 -25.58 -12.76
N THR A 435 -2.39 -24.51 -13.26
CA THR A 435 -1.20 -23.91 -12.64
C THR A 435 -1.48 -23.38 -11.23
N ALA A 436 -2.60 -22.66 -11.06
CA ALA A 436 -2.99 -22.08 -9.78
C ALA A 436 -3.31 -23.15 -8.74
N LEU A 437 -4.17 -24.12 -9.07
CA LEU A 437 -4.54 -25.21 -8.17
C LEU A 437 -3.33 -26.07 -7.80
N GLY A 438 -2.47 -26.41 -8.78
CA GLY A 438 -1.24 -27.13 -8.50
C GLY A 438 -0.28 -26.36 -7.58
N SER A 439 -0.29 -25.03 -7.63
CA SER A 439 0.50 -24.18 -6.72
C SER A 439 -0.11 -24.10 -5.32
N LEU A 440 -1.43 -23.97 -5.22
CA LEU A 440 -2.15 -23.96 -3.94
C LEU A 440 -1.98 -25.29 -3.19
N VAL A 441 -2.12 -26.43 -3.88
CA VAL A 441 -1.91 -27.75 -3.28
C VAL A 441 -0.47 -27.91 -2.78
N ARG A 442 0.53 -27.42 -3.54
CA ARG A 442 1.93 -27.39 -3.09
C ARG A 442 2.12 -26.57 -1.82
N LEU A 443 1.53 -25.37 -1.77
CA LEU A 443 1.59 -24.51 -0.58
C LEU A 443 0.94 -25.15 0.66
N MET A 444 -0.06 -26.01 0.49
CA MET A 444 -0.71 -26.72 1.59
C MET A 444 0.15 -27.84 2.20
N GLY A 445 1.28 -28.23 1.60
CA GLY A 445 2.20 -29.19 2.23
C GLY A 445 2.83 -30.25 1.32
N MET A 446 2.60 -30.22 0.00
CA MET A 446 3.37 -31.08 -0.91
C MET A 446 4.77 -30.49 -1.08
N LYS A 447 5.78 -31.15 -0.48
CA LYS A 447 7.19 -30.92 -0.83
C LYS A 447 7.52 -31.52 -2.19
#